data_AF-A0A7S0CNE2-F1
#
_entry.id   AF-A0A7S0CNE2-F1
#
_cell.length_a   1.000
_cell.length_b   1.000
_cell.length_c   1.000
_cell.angle_alpha   90.00
_cell.angle_beta   90.00
_cell.angle_gamma   90.00
#
_symmetry.space_group_name_H-M   'P 1'
#
loop_
_entity.id
_entity.type
_entity.pdbx_description
1 polymer ?
#
loop_
_entity_poly.entity_id
_entity_poly.type
_entity_poly.pdbx_seq_one_letter_code
_entity_poly.pdbx_strand_id
1 'polypeptide(L)'
;EERAGVLGEARADARDQSAPTPAPAFVPGVPVFDGTSASPRYEYRDHTADIQIHSWGASVEECFAWAALGMFNYMTPLENLRASAAEAAEAAREGVPGDVPGD
;
A
#
# COMPACT_ATOMS: atom_id res chain seq x y z
N GLU A 1 -50.76 5.31 -23.22
CA GLU A 1 -50.35 3.93 -22.92
C GLU A 1 -48.91 3.72 -23.35
N GLU A 2 -48.07 3.54 -22.34
CA GLU A 2 -46.67 3.12 -22.35
C GLU A 2 -46.48 1.77 -23.05
N ARG A 3 -45.50 1.65 -23.97
CA ARG A 3 -44.63 0.48 -24.29
C ARG A 3 -43.51 0.98 -25.23
N ALA A 4 -42.24 0.65 -25.15
CA ALA A 4 -41.45 -0.19 -24.25
C ALA A 4 -40.00 0.34 -24.33
N GLY A 5 -39.30 0.36 -23.19
CA GLY A 5 -37.94 0.86 -23.09
C GLY A 5 -36.96 0.08 -23.95
N VAL A 6 -36.10 0.81 -24.68
CA VAL A 6 -34.87 0.26 -25.25
C VAL A 6 -33.95 -0.03 -24.07
N LEU A 7 -33.80 -1.31 -23.75
CA LEU A 7 -32.85 -1.81 -22.76
C LEU A 7 -31.45 -1.50 -23.30
N GLY A 8 -30.83 -0.44 -22.79
CA GLY A 8 -29.43 -0.16 -23.05
C GLY A 8 -28.61 -1.32 -22.52
N GLU A 9 -28.04 -2.12 -23.41
CA GLU A 9 -27.05 -3.14 -23.04
C GLU A 9 -25.88 -2.42 -22.38
N ALA A 10 -25.80 -2.52 -21.06
CA ALA A 10 -24.64 -2.12 -20.30
C ALA A 10 -23.47 -2.96 -20.81
N ARG A 11 -22.61 -2.36 -21.63
CA ARG A 11 -21.29 -2.91 -21.91
C ARG A 11 -20.60 -3.05 -20.57
N ALA A 12 -20.52 -4.29 -20.09
CA ALA A 12 -19.74 -4.62 -18.91
C ALA A 12 -18.34 -4.08 -19.15
N ASP A 13 -17.96 -3.09 -18.35
CA ASP A 13 -16.62 -2.54 -18.31
C ASP A 13 -15.69 -3.71 -17.99
N ALA A 14 -14.98 -4.18 -19.02
CA ALA A 14 -14.03 -5.26 -18.91
C ALA A 14 -12.82 -4.71 -18.14
N ARG A 15 -13.00 -4.56 -16.82
CA ARG A 15 -11.91 -4.30 -15.88
C ARG A 15 -10.90 -5.40 -16.12
N ASP A 16 -9.77 -5.00 -16.69
CA ASP A 16 -8.59 -5.82 -16.87
C ASP A 16 -8.32 -6.57 -15.56
N GLN A 17 -8.62 -7.87 -15.56
CA GLN A 17 -8.25 -8.80 -14.49
C GLN A 17 -6.76 -9.10 -14.67
N SER A 18 -5.95 -8.05 -14.72
CA SER A 18 -4.51 -8.15 -14.62
C SER A 18 -4.23 -8.90 -13.32
N ALA A 19 -3.59 -10.07 -13.46
CA ALA A 19 -3.20 -10.91 -12.35
C ALA A 19 -2.57 -10.03 -11.26
N PRO A 20 -2.76 -10.33 -9.95
CA PRO A 20 -2.15 -9.53 -8.90
C PRO A 20 -0.65 -9.42 -9.18
N THR A 21 -0.19 -8.22 -9.51
CA THR A 21 1.23 -7.96 -9.74
C THR A 21 1.95 -8.48 -8.51
N PRO A 22 2.87 -9.45 -8.65
CA PRO A 22 3.58 -9.98 -7.49
C PRO A 22 4.23 -8.80 -6.79
N ALA A 23 3.95 -8.66 -5.49
CA ALA A 23 4.62 -7.66 -4.68
C ALA A 23 6.13 -7.85 -4.89
N PRO A 24 6.89 -6.77 -5.11
CA PRO A 24 8.32 -6.89 -5.39
C PRO A 24 8.96 -7.68 -4.26
N ALA A 25 9.67 -8.76 -4.62
CA ALA A 25 10.41 -9.54 -3.65
C ALA A 25 11.40 -8.61 -2.94
N PHE A 26 11.43 -8.68 -1.61
CA PHE A 26 12.38 -7.91 -0.82
C PHE A 26 13.80 -8.20 -1.30
N VAL A 27 14.57 -7.16 -1.62
CA VAL A 27 15.90 -7.32 -2.21
C VAL A 27 16.83 -7.96 -1.16
N PRO A 28 17.38 -9.16 -1.41
CA PRO A 28 18.25 -9.83 -0.44
C PRO A 28 19.48 -8.96 -0.12
N GLY A 29 19.75 -8.77 1.18
CA GLY A 29 20.91 -8.01 1.65
C GLY A 29 20.69 -6.49 1.80
N VAL A 30 19.52 -5.97 1.41
CA VAL A 30 19.12 -4.61 1.79
C VAL A 30 18.56 -4.68 3.22
N PRO A 31 18.95 -3.80 4.15
CA PRO A 31 18.35 -3.76 5.47
C PRO A 31 16.90 -3.27 5.40
N VAL A 32 15.98 -3.98 6.06
CA VAL A 32 14.59 -3.51 6.22
C VAL A 32 14.59 -2.37 7.21
N PHE A 33 14.16 -1.19 6.78
CA PHE A 33 13.90 -0.08 7.68
C PHE A 33 12.48 -0.17 8.24
N ASP A 34 12.32 -0.40 9.55
CA ASP A 34 10.98 -0.56 10.13
C ASP A 34 10.24 0.78 10.27
N GLY A 35 10.96 1.91 10.42
CA GLY A 35 10.37 3.26 10.45
C GLY A 35 9.38 3.54 11.59
N THR A 36 9.25 2.60 12.53
CA THR A 36 8.32 2.61 13.66
C THR A 36 9.03 2.61 15.01
N SER A 37 10.28 2.15 15.07
CA SER A 37 11.09 2.04 16.28
C SER A 37 11.82 3.33 16.68
N ALA A 38 11.75 4.37 15.86
CA ALA A 38 12.42 5.65 16.10
C ALA A 38 11.48 6.85 15.88
N SER A 39 11.82 7.99 16.50
CA SER A 39 11.15 9.25 16.26
C SER A 39 11.22 9.65 14.78
N PRO A 40 10.16 10.24 14.20
CA PRO A 40 10.15 10.65 12.80
C PRO A 40 11.32 11.55 12.44
N ARG A 41 11.99 11.25 11.31
CA ARG A 41 13.11 12.06 10.77
C ARG A 41 12.77 12.66 9.42
N TYR A 42 11.64 13.36 9.38
CA TYR A 42 11.23 14.16 8.24
C TYR A 42 10.44 15.40 8.69
N GLU A 43 10.48 16.45 7.88
CA GLU A 43 9.62 17.64 8.01
C GLU A 43 8.95 17.97 6.67
N TYR A 44 7.79 18.61 6.74
CA TYR A 44 7.07 19.14 5.57
C TYR A 44 7.34 20.64 5.43
N ARG A 45 7.56 21.09 4.19
CA ARG A 45 7.53 22.51 3.86
C ARG A 45 6.42 22.78 2.87
N ASP A 46 5.54 23.71 3.22
CA ASP A 46 4.35 24.01 2.44
C ASP A 46 4.65 24.80 1.16
N HIS A 47 4.05 24.33 0.08
CA HIS A 47 3.83 25.05 -1.17
C HIS A 47 2.35 24.86 -1.56
N THR A 48 1.78 25.78 -2.31
CA THR A 48 0.31 25.92 -2.49
C THR A 48 -0.39 24.74 -3.17
N ALA A 49 0.35 23.76 -3.67
CA ALA A 49 -0.18 22.52 -4.25
C ALA A 49 0.76 21.30 -4.09
N ASP A 50 2.03 21.54 -3.75
CA ASP A 50 3.05 20.50 -3.57
C ASP A 50 3.61 20.62 -2.15
N ILE A 51 4.29 19.57 -1.70
CA ILE A 51 5.06 19.62 -0.45
C ILE A 51 6.50 19.21 -0.71
N GLN A 52 7.43 19.88 -0.03
CA GLN A 52 8.79 19.37 0.08
C GLN A 52 8.90 18.51 1.34
N ILE A 53 9.30 17.25 1.15
CA ILE A 53 9.68 16.35 2.25
C ILE A 53 11.19 16.47 2.44
N HIS A 54 11.60 16.98 3.60
CA HIS A 54 12.99 17.00 3.99
C HIS A 54 13.24 15.90 5.03
N SER A 55 14.01 14.87 4.68
CA SER A 55 14.33 13.74 5.56
C SER A 55 15.84 13.61 5.83
N TRP A 56 16.17 12.94 6.92
CA TRP A 56 17.56 12.68 7.32
C TRP A 56 17.71 11.33 8.05
N GLY A 57 18.94 10.83 8.15
CA GLY A 57 19.26 9.50 8.66
C GLY A 57 20.77 9.31 8.79
N ALA A 58 21.19 8.22 9.41
CA ALA A 58 22.60 7.84 9.54
C ALA A 58 23.19 7.32 8.22
N SER A 59 22.35 6.83 7.32
CA SER A 59 22.72 6.40 5.97
C SER A 59 21.76 6.95 4.92
N VAL A 60 22.15 6.86 3.64
CA VAL A 60 21.31 7.31 2.51
C VAL A 60 20.04 6.47 2.44
N GLU A 61 20.15 5.16 2.65
CA GLU A 61 19.03 4.22 2.69
C GLU A 61 18.02 4.63 3.77
N GLU A 62 18.48 5.03 4.95
CA GLU A 62 17.62 5.52 6.02
C GLU A 62 16.93 6.84 5.64
N CYS A 63 17.66 7.79 5.04
CA CYS A 63 17.07 9.04 4.54
C CYS A 63 15.94 8.78 3.54
N PHE A 64 16.16 7.86 2.58
CA PHE A 64 15.16 7.50 1.58
C PHE A 64 13.96 6.80 2.18
N ALA A 65 14.17 5.90 3.16
CA ALA A 65 13.08 5.23 3.85
C ALA A 65 12.21 6.24 4.63
N TRP A 66 12.83 7.22 5.31
CA TRP A 66 12.09 8.30 5.97
C TRP A 66 11.34 9.21 5.00
N ALA A 67 11.90 9.50 3.83
CA ALA A 67 11.20 10.28 2.81
C ALA A 67 9.93 9.55 2.33
N ALA A 68 10.03 8.23 2.09
CA ALA A 68 8.88 7.41 1.70
C ALA A 68 7.81 7.36 2.79
N LEU A 69 8.21 7.20 4.06
CA LEU A 69 7.29 7.20 5.20
C LEU A 69 6.61 8.56 5.38
N GLY A 70 7.34 9.68 5.24
CA GLY A 70 6.78 11.02 5.27
C GLY A 70 5.74 11.23 4.16
N MET A 71 6.01 10.71 2.96
CA MET A 71 5.05 10.75 1.86
C MET A 71 3.74 10.02 2.21
N PHE A 72 3.82 8.79 2.73
CA PHE A 72 2.62 8.05 3.13
C PHE A 72 1.89 8.69 4.30
N ASN A 73 2.62 9.20 5.30
CA ASN A 73 2.02 9.89 6.44
C ASN A 73 1.24 11.14 6.02
N TYR A 74 1.66 11.80 4.94
CA TYR A 74 0.91 12.92 4.36
C TYR A 74 -0.40 12.47 3.70
N MET A 75 -0.44 11.27 3.13
CA MET A 75 -1.66 10.71 2.52
C MET A 75 -2.63 10.15 3.58
N THR A 76 -2.12 9.44 4.58
CA THR A 76 -2.91 8.82 5.64
C THR A 76 -2.01 8.59 6.86
N PRO A 77 -2.48 8.85 8.09
CA PRO A 77 -1.70 8.61 9.30
C PRO A 77 -1.09 7.19 9.32
N LEU A 78 0.21 7.10 9.63
CA LEU A 78 0.92 5.82 9.61
C LEU A 78 0.34 4.80 10.60
N GLU A 79 -0.32 5.24 11.66
CA GLU A 79 -1.01 4.40 12.63
C GLU A 79 -2.09 3.55 11.96
N ASN A 80 -2.84 4.13 11.01
CA ASN A 80 -3.88 3.43 10.28
C ASN A 80 -3.30 2.36 9.34
N LEU A 81 -2.15 2.67 8.71
CA LEU A 81 -1.44 1.71 7.86
C LEU A 81 -0.92 0.53 8.67
N ARG A 82 -0.42 0.77 9.89
CA ARG A 82 0.04 -0.31 10.79
C ARG A 82 -1.11 -1.22 11.20
N ALA A 83 -2.26 -0.66 11.57
CA ALA A 83 -3.44 -1.43 11.94
C ALA A 83 -3.88 -2.34 10.78
N SER A 84 -4.00 -1.77 9.57
CA SER A 84 -4.40 -2.53 8.39
C SER A 84 -3.38 -3.62 8.01
N ALA A 85 -2.08 -3.35 8.12
CA ALA A 85 -1.04 -4.34 7.88
C ALA A 85 -1.06 -5.49 8.90
N ALA A 86 -1.32 -5.19 10.18
CA ALA A 86 -1.44 -6.20 11.23
C ALA A 86 -2.67 -7.10 11.01
N GLU A 87 -3.82 -6.52 10.66
CA GLU A 87 -5.04 -7.24 10.29
C GLU A 87 -4.80 -8.17 9.08
N ALA A 88 -4.13 -7.68 8.05
CA ALA A 88 -3.80 -8.47 6.86
C ALA A 88 -2.82 -9.61 7.17
N ALA A 89 -1.82 -9.37 8.02
CA ALA A 89 -0.87 -10.40 8.45
C ALA A 89 -1.54 -11.50 9.28
N GLU A 90 -2.51 -11.14 10.13
CA GLU A 90 -3.28 -12.10 10.90
C GLU A 90 -4.21 -12.94 10.00
N ALA A 91 -4.93 -12.30 9.08
CA ALA A 91 -5.75 -13.00 8.09
C ALA A 91 -4.94 -13.97 7.23
N ALA A 92 -3.70 -13.62 6.87
CA ALA A 92 -2.79 -14.50 6.13
C ALA A 92 -2.30 -15.70 6.97
N ARG A 93 -2.19 -15.56 8.30
CA ARG A 93 -1.87 -16.69 9.19
C ARG A 93 -3.05 -17.63 9.40
N GLU A 94 -4.27 -17.09 9.35
CA GLU A 94 -5.50 -17.88 9.51
C GLU A 94 -5.93 -18.63 8.23
N GLY A 95 -5.33 -18.37 7.07
CA GLY A 95 -5.73 -19.01 5.80
C GLY A 95 -4.59 -19.52 4.93
N VAL A 96 -4.31 -20.84 5.00
CA VAL A 96 -4.44 -21.82 3.87
C VAL A 96 -4.57 -23.26 4.44
N PRO A 97 -5.78 -23.84 4.54
CA PRO A 97 -5.95 -25.30 4.52
C PRO A 97 -6.00 -25.74 3.05
N GLY A 98 -4.83 -25.96 2.47
CA GLY A 98 -4.65 -26.42 1.10
C GLY A 98 -4.24 -27.88 1.07
N ASP A 99 -5.12 -28.77 1.53
CA ASP A 99 -5.03 -30.20 1.20
C ASP A 99 -6.41 -30.58 0.65
N VAL A 100 -6.55 -30.46 -0.67
CA VAL A 100 -7.69 -31.05 -1.39
C VAL A 100 -7.30 -32.50 -1.63
N PRO A 101 -7.98 -33.49 -1.03
CA PRO A 101 -7.69 -34.90 -1.30
C PRO A 101 -8.00 -35.17 -2.76
N GLY A 102 -6.99 -35.61 -3.51
CA GLY A 102 -7.17 -36.06 -4.88
C GLY A 102 -7.97 -37.36 -4.90
N ASP A 103 -9.03 -37.37 -5.72
CA ASP A 103 -9.66 -38.56 -6.29
C ASP A 103 -9.84 -38.30 -7.80
#